data_AF-A0A967IAQ1-F1
#
_entry.id   AF-A0A967IAQ1-F1
#
_cell.length_a   1.000
_cell.length_b   1.000
_cell.length_c   1.000
_cell.angle_alpha   90.00
_cell.angle_beta   90.00
_cell.angle_gamma   90.00
#
_symmetry.space_group_name_H-M   'P 1'
#
loop_
_entity.id
_entity.type
_entity.pdbx_description
1 polymer ?
#
loop_
_entity_poly.entity_id
_entity_poly.type
_entity_poly.pdbx_seq_one_letter_code
_entity_poly.pdbx_strand_id
1 'polypeptide(L)'
;MLDALLPGALFPESTYAEVFGKTAGNPFYLEEVVRSLMESNAVFRDEENEGHWLVSAGIEAISVPDSLQGAIVARIDRLTEEARLALQMASVIGRRFQTEVLKNMTEADSELGMLLAQLERGDMVKPEALSGDPSYFFPDALVQEVAYDNLLLRRRQEFHRRVGE
;
A
#
# COMPACT_ATOMS: atom_id res chain seq x y z
N MET A 1 -16.21 14.57 -2.89
CA MET A 1 -15.05 13.74 -3.34
C MET A 1 -14.60 12.85 -2.20
N LEU A 2 -14.17 13.41 -1.07
CA LEU A 2 -13.98 12.64 0.18
C LEU A 2 -15.29 12.00 0.67
N ASP A 3 -16.43 12.69 0.57
CA ASP A 3 -17.75 12.13 0.94
C ASP A 3 -18.14 10.84 0.19
N ALA A 4 -17.58 10.62 -1.01
CA ALA A 4 -17.86 9.40 -1.77
C ALA A 4 -17.10 8.19 -1.21
N LEU A 5 -15.93 8.43 -0.59
CA LEU A 5 -15.09 7.40 0.02
C LEU A 5 -15.36 7.25 1.53
N LEU A 6 -15.75 8.36 2.17
CA LEU A 6 -15.98 8.48 3.62
C LEU A 6 -17.32 9.17 3.88
N PRO A 7 -18.44 8.51 3.56
CA PRO A 7 -19.76 9.12 3.69
C PRO A 7 -20.05 9.54 5.14
N GLY A 8 -20.43 10.79 5.34
CA GLY A 8 -20.78 11.33 6.66
C GLY A 8 -19.60 11.75 7.54
N ALA A 9 -18.36 11.66 7.07
CA ALA A 9 -17.20 12.21 7.76
C ALA A 9 -17.22 13.75 7.75
N LEU A 10 -17.10 14.37 8.92
CA LEU A 10 -17.00 15.83 9.04
C LEU A 10 -15.54 16.25 9.11
N PHE A 11 -14.98 16.65 7.97
CA PHE A 11 -13.63 17.22 7.90
C PHE A 11 -13.67 18.75 8.03
N PRO A 12 -12.63 19.36 8.64
CA PRO A 12 -12.40 20.79 8.53
C PRO A 12 -12.27 21.25 7.07
N GLU A 13 -12.72 22.46 6.76
CA GLU A 13 -12.63 23.04 5.41
C GLU A 13 -11.17 23.15 4.92
N SER A 14 -10.24 23.41 5.85
CA SER A 14 -8.79 23.40 5.64
C SER A 14 -8.30 22.06 5.06
N THR A 15 -8.75 20.94 5.62
CA THR A 15 -8.42 19.59 5.17
C THR A 15 -8.97 19.31 3.78
N TYR A 16 -10.21 19.72 3.48
CA TYR A 16 -10.79 19.60 2.14
C TYR A 16 -9.96 20.33 1.08
N ALA A 17 -9.56 21.57 1.38
CA ALA A 17 -8.76 22.39 0.48
C ALA A 17 -7.36 21.80 0.26
N GLU A 18 -6.71 21.29 1.31
CA GLU A 18 -5.40 20.65 1.21
C GLU A 18 -5.46 19.36 0.38
N VAL A 19 -6.41 18.47 0.68
CA VAL A 19 -6.59 17.22 -0.06
C VAL A 19 -6.92 17.50 -1.52
N PHE A 20 -7.84 18.42 -1.81
CA PHE A 20 -8.19 18.77 -3.18
C PHE A 20 -7.01 19.40 -3.93
N GLY A 21 -6.29 20.32 -3.28
CA GLY A 21 -5.12 20.99 -3.85
C GLY A 21 -4.00 20.01 -4.19
N LYS A 22 -3.73 19.03 -3.32
CA LYS A 22 -2.68 18.03 -3.55
C LYS A 22 -3.10 16.91 -4.50
N THR A 23 -4.34 16.44 -4.41
CA THR A 23 -4.81 15.32 -5.26
C THR A 23 -5.11 15.74 -6.69
N ALA A 24 -5.35 17.03 -6.95
CA ALA A 24 -5.75 17.58 -8.25
C ALA A 24 -6.91 16.81 -8.92
N GLY A 25 -7.76 16.17 -8.11
CA GLY A 25 -8.88 15.34 -8.58
C GLY A 25 -8.52 13.93 -9.04
N ASN A 26 -7.29 13.45 -8.82
CA ASN A 26 -6.91 12.07 -9.13
C ASN A 26 -7.57 11.10 -8.13
N PRO A 27 -8.49 10.21 -8.58
CA PRO A 27 -9.21 9.29 -7.69
C PRO A 27 -8.30 8.34 -6.92
N PHE A 28 -7.24 7.83 -7.58
CA PHE A 28 -6.28 6.91 -6.95
C PHE A 28 -5.47 7.61 -5.86
N TYR A 29 -5.12 8.87 -6.09
CA TYR A 29 -4.41 9.64 -5.07
C TYR A 29 -5.32 9.95 -3.88
N LEU A 30 -6.59 10.24 -4.13
CA LEU A 30 -7.55 10.42 -3.05
C LEU A 30 -7.70 9.15 -2.20
N GLU A 31 -7.75 7.98 -2.82
CA GLU A 31 -7.80 6.70 -2.10
C GLU A 31 -6.58 6.50 -1.20
N GLU A 32 -5.37 6.85 -1.66
CA GLU A 32 -4.16 6.79 -0.84
C GLU A 32 -4.13 7.84 0.27
N VAL A 33 -4.65 9.04 0.03
CA VAL A 33 -4.78 10.05 1.10
C VAL A 33 -5.74 9.55 2.18
N VAL A 34 -6.91 9.05 1.79
CA VAL A 34 -7.88 8.44 2.72
C VAL A 34 -7.25 7.26 3.47
N ARG A 35 -6.46 6.43 2.79
CA ARG A 35 -5.75 5.32 3.43
C ARG A 35 -4.73 5.80 4.46
N SER A 36 -3.91 6.78 4.10
CA SER A 36 -2.93 7.37 5.01
C SER A 36 -3.60 7.97 6.25
N LEU A 37 -4.78 8.59 6.09
CA LEU A 37 -5.58 9.11 7.19
C LEU A 37 -6.10 8.00 8.10
N MET A 38 -6.50 6.86 7.55
CA MET A 38 -6.92 5.69 8.34
C MET A 38 -5.74 5.04 9.07
N GLU A 39 -4.60 4.85 8.39
CA GLU A 39 -3.39 4.28 8.98
C GLU A 39 -2.86 5.12 10.17
N SER A 40 -2.99 6.45 10.10
CA SER A 40 -2.58 7.35 11.17
C SER A 40 -3.63 7.54 12.28
N ASN A 41 -4.74 6.79 12.25
CA ASN A 41 -5.91 6.99 13.12
C ASN A 41 -6.49 8.43 13.06
N ALA A 42 -6.31 9.12 11.93
CA ALA A 42 -6.96 10.41 11.67
C ALA A 42 -8.45 10.25 11.44
N VAL A 43 -8.80 9.14 10.78
CA VAL A 43 -10.15 8.80 10.38
C VAL A 43 -10.38 7.35 10.76
N PHE A 44 -11.47 7.07 11.46
CA PHE A 44 -11.82 5.73 11.90
C PHE A 44 -13.33 5.53 11.84
N ARG A 45 -13.77 4.28 11.81
CA ARG A 45 -15.21 3.96 11.79
C ARG A 45 -15.81 4.26 13.16
N ASP A 46 -17.01 4.83 13.14
CA ASP A 46 -17.82 4.94 14.36
C ASP A 46 -18.32 3.54 14.74
N GLU A 47 -17.95 3.07 15.93
CA GLU A 47 -18.39 1.77 16.45
C GLU A 47 -19.86 1.81 16.91
N GLU A 48 -20.40 3.00 17.21
CA GLU A 48 -21.77 3.17 17.69
C GLU A 48 -22.76 3.39 16.53
N ASN A 49 -22.29 3.90 15.39
CA ASN A 49 -23.11 4.21 14.22
C ASN A 49 -22.55 3.53 12.96
N GLU A 50 -23.08 2.35 12.62
CA GLU A 50 -22.70 1.62 11.41
C GLU A 50 -22.84 2.49 10.15
N GLY A 51 -21.73 2.68 9.44
CA GLY A 51 -21.68 3.48 8.21
C GLY A 51 -21.22 4.93 8.39
N HIS A 52 -20.96 5.37 9.62
CA HIS A 52 -20.39 6.68 9.91
C HIS A 52 -18.88 6.63 10.17
N TRP A 53 -18.21 7.74 9.85
CA TRP A 53 -16.79 7.92 10.01
C TRP A 53 -16.51 9.08 10.96
N LEU A 54 -15.63 8.85 11.93
CA LEU A 54 -15.17 9.85 12.87
C LEU A 54 -13.82 10.40 12.44
N VAL A 55 -13.67 11.71 12.60
CA VAL A 55 -12.43 12.44 12.31
C VAL A 55 -11.79 12.87 13.63
N SER A 56 -10.52 12.52 13.80
CA SER A 56 -9.68 12.91 14.93
C SER A 56 -9.57 14.43 15.02
N ALA A 57 -9.61 14.97 16.24
CA ALA A 57 -9.39 16.39 16.51
C ALA A 57 -7.99 16.89 16.09
N GLY A 58 -7.04 15.97 15.86
CA GLY A 58 -5.68 16.27 15.40
C GLY A 58 -5.48 16.18 13.89
N ILE A 59 -6.53 16.07 13.07
CA ILE A 59 -6.39 15.84 11.63
C ILE A 59 -5.60 16.95 10.90
N GLU A 60 -5.68 18.19 11.37
CA GLU A 60 -4.91 19.30 10.79
C GLU A 60 -3.39 19.17 11.00
N ALA A 61 -2.95 18.34 11.94
CA ALA A 61 -1.53 18.03 12.15
C ALA A 61 -1.04 16.89 11.25
N ILE A 62 -1.93 16.23 10.51
CA ILE A 62 -1.61 15.05 9.71
C ILE A 62 -1.27 15.50 8.31
N SER A 63 0.01 15.34 7.96
CA SER A 63 0.54 15.75 6.67
C SER A 63 -0.06 14.90 5.56
N VAL A 64 -0.85 15.53 4.69
CA VAL A 64 -1.25 14.92 3.42
C VAL A 64 0.02 14.77 2.58
N PRO A 65 0.36 13.56 2.09
CA PRO A 65 1.56 13.36 1.26
C PRO A 65 1.59 14.35 0.09
N ASP A 66 2.78 14.81 -0.32
CA ASP A 66 2.93 15.78 -1.43
C ASP A 66 2.80 15.15 -2.82
N SER A 67 2.87 13.82 -2.90
CA SER A 67 2.53 13.05 -4.11
C SER A 67 2.06 11.65 -3.76
N LEU A 68 1.28 11.05 -4.66
CA LEU A 68 0.87 9.65 -4.60
C LEU A 68 2.09 8.70 -4.52
N GLN A 69 3.12 8.95 -5.35
CA GLN A 69 4.37 8.20 -5.31
C GLN A 69 5.08 8.34 -3.95
N GLY A 70 5.16 9.56 -3.40
CA GLY A 70 5.75 9.81 -2.09
C GLY A 70 5.01 9.09 -0.96
N ALA A 71 3.67 9.01 -1.03
CA ALA A 71 2.86 8.24 -0.09
C ALA A 71 3.21 6.74 -0.13
N ILE A 72 3.35 6.18 -1.33
CA ILE A 72 3.73 4.77 -1.52
C ILE A 72 5.15 4.52 -1.01
N VAL A 73 6.11 5.39 -1.32
CA VAL A 73 7.50 5.30 -0.81
C VAL A 73 7.52 5.31 0.72
N ALA A 74 6.77 6.23 1.35
CA ALA A 74 6.69 6.29 2.81
C ALA A 74 6.11 5.01 3.43
N ARG A 75 5.13 4.36 2.78
CA ARG A 75 4.60 3.06 3.22
C ARG A 75 5.62 1.95 3.08
N ILE A 76 6.36 1.90 1.96
CA ILE A 76 7.48 0.96 1.75
C ILE A 76 8.57 1.17 2.81
N ASP A 77 8.85 2.41 3.20
CA ASP A 77 9.90 2.72 4.18
C ASP A 77 9.56 2.26 5.61
N ARG A 78 8.27 2.04 5.91
CA ARG A 78 7.81 1.46 7.20
C ARG A 78 7.93 -0.07 7.27
N LEU A 79 8.19 -0.74 6.14
CA LEU A 79 8.41 -2.19 6.11
C LEU A 79 9.78 -2.53 6.68
N THR A 80 9.93 -3.75 7.23
CA THR A 80 11.27 -4.27 7.54
C THR A 80 12.08 -4.45 6.25
N GLU A 81 13.39 -4.59 6.36
CA GLU A 81 14.26 -4.78 5.19
C GLU A 81 13.88 -6.04 4.41
N GLU A 82 13.54 -7.12 5.12
CA GLU A 82 13.14 -8.41 4.56
C GLU A 82 11.80 -8.31 3.82
N ALA A 83 10.82 -7.60 4.39
CA ALA A 83 9.53 -7.39 3.76
C ALA A 83 9.66 -6.49 2.52
N ARG A 84 10.49 -5.44 2.59
CA ARG A 84 10.81 -4.59 1.44
C ARG A 84 11.46 -5.40 0.31
N LEU A 85 12.39 -6.29 0.64
CA LEU A 85 13.02 -7.20 -0.32
C LEU A 85 12.01 -8.16 -0.95
N ALA A 86 11.12 -8.75 -0.15
CA ALA A 86 10.05 -9.62 -0.65
C ALA A 86 9.09 -8.87 -1.60
N LEU A 87 8.71 -7.63 -1.26
CA LEU A 87 7.90 -6.78 -2.11
C LEU A 87 8.59 -6.46 -3.46
N GLN A 88 9.89 -6.21 -3.42
CA GLN A 88 10.71 -5.96 -4.61
C GLN A 88 10.83 -7.21 -5.49
N MET A 89 11.02 -8.39 -4.91
CA MET A 89 11.03 -9.64 -5.69
C MET A 89 9.66 -9.91 -6.31
N ALA A 90 8.59 -9.71 -5.55
CA ALA A 90 7.22 -9.81 -6.06
C ALA A 90 6.97 -8.85 -7.23
N SER A 91 7.49 -7.62 -7.17
CA SER A 91 7.30 -6.64 -8.26
C SER A 91 8.01 -7.03 -9.56
N VAL A 92 9.11 -7.80 -9.46
CA VAL A 92 9.82 -8.40 -10.60
C VAL A 92 9.05 -9.58 -11.19
N ILE A 93 8.43 -10.43 -10.36
CA ILE A 93 7.59 -11.56 -10.83
C ILE A 93 6.42 -11.03 -11.67
N GLY A 94 5.72 -10.00 -11.17
CA GLY A 94 4.66 -9.33 -11.90
C GLY A 94 3.53 -8.83 -11.00
N ARG A 95 2.48 -8.27 -11.63
CA ARG A 95 1.33 -7.69 -10.92
C ARG A 95 0.55 -8.73 -10.10
N ARG A 96 0.65 -10.01 -10.48
CA ARG A 96 0.12 -11.18 -9.76
C ARG A 96 1.25 -12.18 -9.61
N PHE A 97 1.34 -12.84 -8.47
CA PHE A 97 2.37 -13.84 -8.20
C PHE A 97 1.84 -14.95 -7.28
N GLN A 98 2.32 -16.16 -7.52
CA GLN A 98 2.07 -17.29 -6.63
C GLN A 98 3.03 -17.23 -5.44
N THR A 99 2.56 -17.64 -4.26
CA THR A 99 3.38 -17.67 -3.04
C THR A 99 4.60 -18.56 -3.21
N GLU A 100 4.47 -19.70 -3.90
CA GLU A 100 5.57 -20.65 -4.14
C GLU A 100 6.69 -20.04 -5.00
N VAL A 101 6.35 -19.21 -5.99
CA VAL A 101 7.36 -18.54 -6.83
C VAL A 101 8.16 -17.53 -6.00
N LEU A 102 7.47 -16.74 -5.17
CA LEU A 102 8.14 -15.79 -4.28
C LEU A 102 9.01 -16.50 -3.23
N LYS A 103 8.53 -17.62 -2.69
CA LYS A 103 9.26 -18.48 -1.75
C LYS A 103 10.59 -18.97 -2.30
N ASN A 104 10.61 -19.46 -3.54
CA ASN A 104 11.82 -19.90 -4.20
C ASN A 104 12.84 -18.76 -4.41
N MET A 105 12.36 -17.52 -4.57
CA MET A 105 13.24 -16.35 -4.76
C MET A 105 13.81 -15.80 -3.44
N THR A 106 13.04 -15.86 -2.35
CA THR A 106 13.43 -15.28 -1.06
C THR A 106 14.37 -16.17 -0.26
N GLU A 107 14.46 -17.47 -0.59
CA GLU A 107 15.17 -18.49 0.20
C GLU A 107 14.71 -18.52 1.69
N ALA A 108 13.54 -17.95 1.99
CA ALA A 108 13.06 -17.63 3.34
C ALA A 108 11.78 -18.43 3.69
N ASP A 109 11.90 -19.76 3.70
CA ASP A 109 10.75 -20.68 3.86
C ASP A 109 9.93 -20.45 5.12
N SER A 110 10.60 -20.29 6.27
CA SER A 110 9.93 -20.18 7.57
C SER A 110 9.33 -18.79 7.85
N GLU A 111 9.77 -17.76 7.13
CA GLU A 111 9.41 -16.36 7.43
C GLU A 111 8.46 -15.75 6.40
N LEU A 112 8.31 -16.36 5.22
CA LEU A 112 7.52 -15.80 4.11
C LEU A 112 6.09 -15.43 4.51
N GLY A 113 5.42 -16.24 5.33
CA GLY A 113 4.08 -15.94 5.82
C GLY A 113 4.03 -14.66 6.67
N MET A 114 5.05 -14.40 7.49
CA MET A 114 5.14 -13.16 8.27
C MET A 114 5.42 -11.94 7.37
N LEU A 115 6.27 -12.11 6.36
CA LEU A 115 6.56 -11.06 5.38
C LEU A 115 5.31 -10.70 4.59
N LEU A 116 4.59 -11.69 4.06
CA LEU A 116 3.33 -11.48 3.34
C LEU A 116 2.29 -10.80 4.23
N ALA A 117 2.13 -11.22 5.48
CA ALA A 117 1.24 -10.55 6.43
C ALA A 117 1.63 -9.09 6.71
N GLN A 118 2.93 -8.75 6.67
CA GLN A 118 3.37 -7.36 6.79
C GLN A 118 3.08 -6.55 5.52
N LEU A 119 3.26 -7.16 4.35
CA LEU A 119 2.91 -6.53 3.06
C LEU A 119 1.40 -6.30 2.92
N GLU A 120 0.58 -7.25 3.36
CA GLU A 120 -0.88 -7.11 3.44
C GLU A 120 -1.30 -5.99 4.41
N ARG A 121 -0.73 -5.97 5.62
CA ARG A 121 -0.99 -4.90 6.60
C ARG A 121 -0.57 -3.53 6.09
N GLY A 122 0.49 -3.49 5.28
CA GLY A 122 0.91 -2.30 4.58
C GLY A 122 0.13 -2.01 3.30
N ASP A 123 -0.93 -2.77 2.96
CA ASP A 123 -1.73 -2.66 1.72
C ASP A 123 -0.86 -2.65 0.43
N MET A 124 0.29 -3.33 0.48
CA MET A 124 1.22 -3.44 -0.65
C MET A 124 0.78 -4.55 -1.62
N VAL A 125 0.22 -5.62 -1.06
CA VAL A 125 -0.31 -6.78 -1.79
C VAL A 125 -1.62 -7.23 -1.15
N LYS A 126 -2.47 -7.92 -1.91
CA LYS A 126 -3.71 -8.54 -1.43
C LYS A 126 -3.79 -10.00 -1.84
N PRO A 127 -4.40 -10.87 -1.03
CA PRO A 127 -4.61 -12.26 -1.40
C PRO A 127 -5.63 -12.34 -2.53
N GLU A 128 -5.37 -13.20 -3.51
CA GLU A 128 -6.31 -13.47 -4.59
C GLU A 128 -7.32 -14.54 -4.14
N ALA A 129 -8.59 -14.15 -4.05
CA ALA A 129 -9.66 -14.99 -3.52
C ALA A 129 -10.22 -15.97 -4.58
N LEU A 130 -9.39 -16.88 -5.10
CA LEU A 130 -9.87 -17.96 -5.98
C LEU A 130 -9.13 -19.28 -5.72
N SER A 131 -9.87 -20.37 -5.89
CA SER A 131 -9.48 -21.75 -5.56
C SER A 131 -8.28 -22.22 -6.38
N GLY A 132 -7.18 -22.55 -5.68
CA GLY A 132 -5.92 -22.98 -6.28
C GLY A 132 -4.75 -22.75 -5.31
N ASP A 133 -3.55 -22.57 -5.86
CA ASP A 133 -2.36 -22.23 -5.10
C ASP A 133 -2.44 -20.81 -4.51
N PRO A 134 -1.99 -20.59 -3.27
CA PRO A 134 -2.08 -19.29 -2.61
C PRO A 134 -1.34 -18.23 -3.44
N SER A 135 -2.07 -17.21 -3.87
CA SER A 135 -1.59 -16.18 -4.78
C SER A 135 -1.93 -14.79 -4.28
N TYR A 136 -1.13 -13.82 -4.70
CA TYR A 136 -1.23 -12.42 -4.29
C TYR A 136 -1.16 -11.50 -5.50
N PHE A 137 -1.68 -10.29 -5.34
CA PHE A 137 -1.62 -9.26 -6.37
C PHE A 137 -1.36 -7.88 -5.79
N PHE A 138 -0.75 -7.02 -6.59
CA PHE A 138 -0.60 -5.60 -6.28
C PHE A 138 -1.93 -4.88 -6.50
N PRO A 139 -2.51 -4.19 -5.49
CA PRO A 139 -3.78 -3.50 -5.62
C PRO A 139 -3.78 -2.46 -6.74
N ASP A 140 -2.66 -1.76 -6.89
CA ASP A 140 -2.44 -0.74 -7.90
C ASP A 140 -1.15 -1.02 -8.69
N ALA A 141 -1.15 -0.72 -9.99
CA ALA A 141 0.04 -0.83 -10.84
C ALA A 141 1.16 0.09 -10.38
N LEU A 142 0.82 1.27 -9.82
CA LEU A 142 1.80 2.21 -9.30
C LEU A 142 2.52 1.68 -8.05
N VAL A 143 1.86 0.88 -7.21
CA VAL A 143 2.53 0.23 -6.07
C VAL A 143 3.60 -0.74 -6.57
N GLN A 144 3.28 -1.51 -7.61
CA GLN A 144 4.25 -2.39 -8.25
C GLN A 144 5.40 -1.59 -8.87
N GLU A 145 5.10 -0.53 -9.62
CA GLU A 145 6.08 0.33 -10.28
C GLU A 145 7.04 0.97 -9.26
N VAL A 146 6.51 1.56 -8.19
CA VAL A 146 7.34 2.17 -7.14
C VAL A 146 8.16 1.11 -6.40
N ALA A 147 7.60 -0.07 -6.10
CA ALA A 147 8.36 -1.16 -5.51
C ALA A 147 9.50 -1.64 -6.44
N TYR A 148 9.24 -1.70 -7.74
CA TYR A 148 10.21 -2.10 -8.76
C TYR A 148 11.29 -1.04 -9.00
N ASP A 149 10.93 0.24 -9.07
CA ASP A 149 11.88 1.33 -9.35
C ASP A 149 12.73 1.70 -8.14
N ASN A 150 12.25 1.42 -6.93
CA ASN A 150 13.04 1.56 -5.70
C ASN A 150 14.05 0.40 -5.50
N LEU A 151 14.21 -0.49 -6.50
CA LEU A 151 15.34 -1.42 -6.57
C LEU A 151 16.62 -0.66 -6.91
N LEU A 152 17.64 -0.80 -6.05
CA LEU A 152 19.01 -0.46 -6.46
C LEU A 152 19.35 -1.22 -7.75
N LEU A 153 19.91 -0.52 -8.74
CA LEU A 153 20.17 -1.03 -10.10
C LEU A 153 20.88 -2.41 -10.12
N ARG A 154 21.76 -2.69 -9.14
CA ARG A 154 22.44 -3.99 -8.99
C ARG A 154 21.51 -5.12 -8.55
N ARG A 155 20.56 -4.89 -7.64
CA ARG A 155 19.59 -5.90 -7.18
C ARG A 155 18.59 -6.27 -8.29
N ARG A 156 18.25 -5.31 -9.17
CA ARG A 156 17.40 -5.55 -10.34
C ARG A 156 17.97 -6.63 -11.27
N GLN A 157 19.27 -6.60 -11.57
CA GLN A 157 19.92 -7.60 -12.43
C GLN A 157 20.00 -8.99 -11.81
N GLU A 158 20.16 -9.06 -10.49
CA GLU A 158 20.19 -10.31 -9.72
C GLU A 158 18.81 -10.98 -9.70
N PHE A 159 17.75 -10.22 -9.45
CA PHE A 159 16.38 -10.75 -9.43
C PHE A 159 15.88 -11.19 -10.80
N HIS A 160 16.22 -10.47 -11.88
CA HIS A 160 15.91 -10.94 -13.25
C HIS A 160 16.56 -12.27 -13.58
N ARG A 161 17.75 -12.56 -13.04
CA ARG A 161 18.41 -13.85 -13.22
C ARG A 161 17.69 -14.98 -12.48
N ARG A 162 17.26 -14.72 -11.24
CA ARG A 162 16.51 -15.69 -10.42
C ARG A 162 15.10 -16.00 -10.93
N VAL A 163 14.46 -15.10 -11.68
CA VAL A 163 13.14 -15.36 -12.30
C VAL A 163 13.25 -16.13 -13.62
N GLY A 164 14.39 -15.99 -14.33
CA GLY A 164 14.60 -16.61 -15.64
C GLY A 164 15.29 -17.99 -15.61
N GLU A 165 15.73 -18.45 -14.43
CA GLU A 165 16.24 -19.81 -14.18
C GLU A 165 15.11 -20.73 -13.67
#